data_AF-T0RCF5-F1
#
_entry.id   AF-T0RCF5-F1
#
_cell.length_a   1.000
_cell.length_b   1.000
_cell.length_c   1.000
_cell.angle_alpha   90.00
_cell.angle_beta   90.00
_cell.angle_gamma   90.00
#
_symmetry.space_group_name_H-M   'P 1'
#
loop_
_entity.id
_entity.type
_entity.pdbx_description
1 polymer ?
#
loop_
_entity_poly.entity_id
_entity_poly.type
_entity_poly.pdbx_seq_one_letter_code
_entity_poly.pdbx_strand_id
1 'polypeptide(L)'
;MTPPFVKIEITQFDGCTKNGEVHIISSVLGNYQSWVNIIVDSFESDEECFFVDQAREMPFPFTLWKHTHKIRQISDEKSYIQDHIVYECSHPILELAVYPVVYFLMYYRKPIYLDTFNDSHD
;
A
#
# COMPACT_ATOMS: atom_id res chain seq x y z
N MET A 1 -0.31 8.00 7.09
CA MET A 1 0.42 6.89 6.43
C MET A 1 1.68 7.36 5.70
N THR A 2 1.72 8.54 5.07
CA THR A 2 2.88 8.96 4.26
C THR A 2 3.79 9.97 4.98
N PRO A 3 5.11 10.00 4.69
CA PRO A 3 6.00 11.04 5.19
C PRO A 3 5.66 12.45 4.65
N PRO A 4 6.11 13.54 5.30
CA PRO A 4 5.72 14.92 4.94
C PRO A 4 6.04 15.36 3.50
N PHE A 5 7.03 14.74 2.86
CA PHE A 5 7.47 15.04 1.49
C PHE A 5 6.75 14.21 0.41
N VAL A 6 5.89 13.27 0.83
CA VAL A 6 5.02 12.47 -0.03
C VAL A 6 3.57 12.81 0.28
N LYS A 7 2.89 13.44 -0.67
CA LYS A 7 1.44 13.66 -0.59
C LYS A 7 0.74 12.58 -1.38
N ILE A 8 -0.31 12.00 -0.82
CA ILE A 8 -1.21 11.06 -1.50
C ILE A 8 -2.62 11.60 -1.33
N GLU A 9 -3.35 11.68 -2.43
CA GLU A 9 -4.75 12.00 -2.51
C GLU A 9 -5.46 10.83 -3.19
N ILE A 10 -6.49 10.30 -2.54
CA ILE A 10 -7.35 9.26 -3.10
C ILE A 10 -8.54 9.97 -3.72
N THR A 11 -8.63 9.96 -5.05
CA THR A 11 -9.71 10.63 -5.78
C THR A 11 -10.92 9.73 -6.00
N GLN A 12 -10.74 8.42 -5.92
CA GLN A 12 -11.80 7.40 -5.96
C GLN A 12 -11.38 6.18 -5.14
N PHE A 13 -12.34 5.60 -4.41
CA PHE A 13 -12.16 4.37 -3.65
C PHE A 13 -13.46 3.55 -3.69
N ASP A 14 -13.42 2.43 -4.40
CA ASP A 14 -14.60 1.56 -4.60
C ASP A 14 -14.66 0.40 -3.59
N GLY A 15 -13.74 0.36 -2.62
CA GLY A 15 -13.61 -0.71 -1.63
C GLY A 15 -12.47 -1.69 -1.92
N CYS A 16 -12.39 -2.73 -1.09
CA CYS A 16 -11.30 -3.73 -1.13
C CYS A 16 -11.75 -5.08 -1.70
N THR A 17 -12.89 -5.13 -2.40
CA THR A 17 -13.40 -6.35 -3.05
C THR A 17 -13.02 -6.38 -4.52
N LYS A 18 -12.98 -7.59 -5.09
CA LYS A 18 -12.59 -7.80 -6.50
C LYS A 18 -13.30 -6.85 -7.47
N ASN A 19 -12.52 -6.27 -8.38
CA ASN A 19 -12.89 -5.22 -9.33
C ASN A 19 -13.09 -3.82 -8.76
N GLY A 20 -12.95 -3.60 -7.44
CA GLY A 20 -12.88 -2.26 -6.88
C GLY A 20 -11.66 -1.52 -7.43
N GLU A 21 -11.81 -0.23 -7.74
CA GLU A 21 -10.72 0.64 -8.16
C GLU A 21 -10.33 1.63 -7.06
N VAL A 22 -9.05 1.99 -7.07
CA VAL A 22 -8.50 3.05 -6.23
C VAL A 22 -7.70 3.98 -7.13
N HIS A 23 -8.16 5.22 -7.23
CA HIS A 23 -7.52 6.25 -8.06
C HIS A 23 -6.72 7.16 -7.16
N ILE A 24 -5.45 7.34 -7.49
CA ILE A 24 -4.50 7.99 -6.61
C ILE A 24 -3.77 9.07 -7.39
N ILE A 25 -3.68 10.25 -6.78
CA ILE A 25 -2.74 11.30 -7.16
C ILE A 25 -1.69 11.36 -6.06
N SER A 26 -0.42 11.31 -6.41
CA SER A 26 0.65 11.61 -5.45
C SER A 26 1.57 12.70 -5.93
N SER A 27 2.24 13.32 -4.96
CA SER A 27 3.33 14.25 -5.17
C SER A 27 4.54 13.81 -4.37
N VAL A 28 5.66 13.57 -5.06
CA VAL A 28 6.96 13.33 -4.44
C VAL A 28 7.87 14.50 -4.78
N LEU A 29 8.28 15.26 -3.75
CA LEU A 29 9.09 16.47 -3.92
C LEU A 29 8.50 17.48 -4.92
N GLY A 30 7.17 17.58 -4.99
CA GLY A 30 6.46 18.49 -5.90
C GLY A 30 6.20 17.95 -7.30
N ASN A 31 6.69 16.74 -7.64
CA ASN A 31 6.38 16.08 -8.90
C ASN A 31 5.11 15.26 -8.75
N TYR A 32 4.07 15.61 -9.52
CA TYR A 32 2.76 14.97 -9.46
C TYR A 32 2.66 13.81 -10.43
N GLN A 33 2.06 12.72 -9.97
CA GLN A 33 1.75 11.54 -10.78
C GLN A 33 0.39 10.99 -10.38
N SER A 34 -0.35 10.46 -11.34
CA SER A 34 -1.60 9.74 -11.10
C SER A 34 -1.44 8.28 -11.45
N TRP A 35 -2.16 7.42 -10.74
CA TRP A 35 -2.26 6.00 -11.06
C TRP A 35 -3.57 5.42 -10.58
N VAL A 36 -3.87 4.23 -11.10
CA VAL A 36 -5.10 3.51 -10.80
C VAL A 36 -4.76 2.08 -10.44
N ASN A 37 -5.19 1.67 -9.26
CA ASN A 37 -5.11 0.28 -8.81
C ASN A 37 -6.48 -0.39 -8.96
N ILE A 38 -6.47 -1.68 -9.29
CA ILE A 38 -7.64 -2.56 -9.28
C ILE A 38 -7.42 -3.69 -8.28
N ILE A 39 -8.46 -4.01 -7.52
CA ILE A 39 -8.44 -5.18 -6.64
C ILE A 39 -8.62 -6.44 -7.48
N VAL A 40 -7.59 -7.27 -7.53
CA VAL A 40 -7.59 -8.52 -8.31
C VAL A 40 -7.99 -9.74 -7.50
N ASP A 41 -7.83 -9.67 -6.18
CA ASP A 41 -8.20 -10.73 -5.24
C ASP A 41 -8.49 -10.17 -3.86
N SER A 42 -9.35 -10.84 -3.10
CA SER A 42 -9.74 -10.45 -1.74
C SER A 42 -10.32 -11.61 -0.98
N PHE A 43 -10.05 -11.67 0.33
CA PHE A 43 -10.58 -12.68 1.24
C PHE A 43 -10.80 -12.07 2.62
N GLU A 44 -11.82 -12.56 3.31
CA GLU A 44 -12.13 -12.15 4.67
C GLU A 44 -12.71 -13.34 5.44
N SER A 45 -12.24 -13.50 6.67
CA SER A 45 -12.67 -14.48 7.66
C SER A 45 -12.42 -13.92 9.06
N ASP A 46 -12.84 -14.65 10.09
CA ASP A 46 -12.63 -14.24 11.47
C ASP A 46 -11.14 -14.17 11.87
N GLU A 47 -10.29 -14.99 11.24
CA GLU A 47 -8.86 -15.12 11.61
C GLU A 47 -7.93 -14.32 10.69
N GLU A 48 -8.33 -14.08 9.44
CA GLU A 48 -7.53 -13.33 8.47
C GLU A 48 -8.38 -12.60 7.43
N CYS A 49 -7.86 -11.47 6.97
CA CYS A 49 -8.34 -10.80 5.78
C CYS A 49 -7.17 -10.37 4.90
N PHE A 50 -7.38 -10.38 3.59
CA PHE A 50 -6.43 -9.82 2.65
C PHE A 50 -7.13 -9.22 1.44
N PHE A 51 -6.43 -8.30 0.79
CA PHE A 51 -6.75 -7.90 -0.58
C PHE A 51 -5.47 -7.69 -1.37
N VAL A 52 -5.56 -7.91 -2.67
CA VAL A 52 -4.47 -7.76 -3.61
C VAL A 52 -4.86 -6.66 -4.57
N ASP A 53 -4.13 -5.55 -4.52
CA ASP A 53 -4.21 -4.52 -5.54
C ASP A 53 -3.13 -4.72 -6.60
N GLN A 54 -3.47 -4.40 -7.83
CA GLN A 54 -2.55 -4.35 -8.95
C GLN A 54 -2.76 -3.04 -9.68
N ALA A 55 -1.68 -2.36 -10.02
CA ALA A 55 -1.78 -1.14 -10.80
C ALA A 55 -2.17 -1.46 -12.25
N ARG A 56 -3.24 -0.82 -12.72
CA ARG A 56 -3.66 -0.80 -14.13
C ARG A 56 -2.97 0.34 -14.87
N GLU A 57 -2.90 1.50 -14.23
CA GLU A 57 -2.17 2.67 -14.69
C GLU A 57 -1.05 2.91 -13.69
N MET A 58 0.15 3.28 -14.16
CA MET A 58 1.36 3.24 -13.36
C MET A 58 2.04 4.60 -13.27
N PRO A 59 2.49 5.01 -12.08
CA PRO A 59 3.39 6.15 -11.99
C PRO A 59 4.79 5.72 -12.44
N PHE A 60 5.52 6.63 -13.07
CA PHE A 60 6.96 6.46 -13.27
C PHE A 60 7.66 6.27 -11.90
N PRO A 61 8.62 5.34 -11.78
CA PRO A 61 9.29 4.57 -12.83
C PRO A 61 8.73 3.15 -13.07
N PHE A 62 7.60 2.82 -12.46
CA PHE A 62 7.14 1.44 -12.36
C PHE A 62 6.52 0.92 -13.67
N THR A 63 6.73 -0.36 -13.95
CA THR A 63 6.10 -1.11 -15.05
C THR A 63 5.22 -2.25 -14.56
N LEU A 64 5.48 -2.74 -13.35
CA LEU A 64 4.64 -3.69 -12.63
C LEU A 64 4.52 -3.27 -11.17
N TRP A 65 3.31 -3.34 -10.63
CA TRP A 65 3.04 -3.12 -9.21
C TRP A 65 1.89 -4.03 -8.80
N LYS A 66 2.16 -4.88 -7.82
CA LYS A 66 1.18 -5.73 -7.17
C LYS A 66 1.44 -5.67 -5.67
N HIS A 67 0.43 -5.28 -4.91
CA HIS A 67 0.54 -5.14 -3.47
C HIS A 67 -0.53 -5.98 -2.78
N THR A 68 -0.08 -6.95 -2.00
CA THR A 68 -0.93 -7.77 -1.13
C THR A 68 -0.89 -7.19 0.26
N HIS A 69 -2.05 -6.73 0.73
CA HIS A 69 -2.27 -6.30 2.10
C HIS A 69 -2.91 -7.46 2.83
N LYS A 70 -2.26 -7.96 3.88
CA LYS A 70 -2.78 -9.07 4.68
C LYS A 70 -2.77 -8.72 6.15
N ILE A 71 -3.87 -8.98 6.82
CA ILE A 71 -3.99 -8.90 8.27
C ILE A 71 -4.37 -10.28 8.78
N ARG A 72 -3.64 -10.76 9.77
CA ARG A 72 -3.84 -12.07 10.40
C ARG A 72 -3.93 -11.89 11.90
N GLN A 73 -4.88 -12.53 12.55
CA GLN A 73 -4.91 -12.63 13.99
C GLN A 73 -3.76 -13.54 14.48
N ILE A 74 -3.04 -13.11 15.52
CA ILE A 74 -2.05 -13.92 16.24
C ILE A 74 -2.62 -14.37 17.59
N SER A 75 -3.44 -13.52 18.22
CA SER A 75 -4.19 -13.80 19.44
C SER A 75 -5.39 -12.86 19.53
N ASP A 76 -6.25 -13.04 20.53
CA ASP A 76 -7.44 -12.20 20.75
C ASP A 76 -7.13 -10.70 20.76
N GLU A 77 -5.95 -10.31 21.26
CA GLU A 77 -5.52 -8.90 21.38
C GLU A 77 -4.45 -8.47 20.35
N LYS A 78 -4.02 -9.36 19.44
CA LYS A 78 -2.88 -9.06 18.56
C LYS A 78 -3.11 -9.48 17.13
N SER A 79 -2.77 -8.58 16.23
CA SER A 79 -2.78 -8.82 14.79
C SER A 79 -1.40 -8.64 14.17
N TYR A 80 -1.16 -9.38 13.11
CA TYR A 80 -0.01 -9.27 12.24
C TYR A 80 -0.43 -8.59 10.94
N ILE A 81 0.18 -7.45 10.64
CA ILE A 81 -0.01 -6.74 9.36
C ILE A 81 1.18 -7.07 8.47
N GLN A 82 0.90 -7.54 7.26
CA GLN A 82 1.89 -7.87 6.25
C GLN A 82 1.57 -7.16 4.94
N ASP A 83 2.49 -6.30 4.51
CA ASP A 83 2.51 -5.67 3.19
C ASP A 83 3.50 -6.46 2.30
N HIS A 84 3.02 -7.15 1.27
CA HIS A 84 3.86 -7.87 0.30
C HIS A 84 3.78 -7.20 -1.08
N ILE A 85 4.88 -6.60 -1.51
CA ILE A 85 4.96 -5.80 -2.74
C ILE A 85 5.83 -6.52 -3.76
N VAL A 86 5.27 -6.76 -4.94
CA VAL A 86 6.01 -7.16 -6.14
C VAL A 86 5.98 -6.00 -7.10
N TYR A 87 7.15 -5.55 -7.54
CA TYR A 87 7.26 -4.44 -8.47
C TYR A 87 8.39 -4.66 -9.48
N GLU A 88 8.26 -4.00 -10.62
CA GLU A 88 9.31 -3.88 -11.63
C GLU A 88 9.41 -2.42 -12.05
N CYS A 89 10.60 -2.01 -12.51
CA CYS A 89 10.82 -0.67 -13.05
C CYS A 89 11.28 -0.72 -14.51
N SER A 90 11.11 0.40 -15.20
CA SER A 90 11.58 0.57 -16.59
C SER A 90 13.09 0.37 -16.79
N HIS A 91 13.90 0.41 -15.71
CA HIS A 91 15.33 0.16 -15.75
C HIS A 91 15.84 -0.49 -14.44
N PRO A 92 16.75 -1.46 -14.48
CA PRO A 92 17.33 -2.09 -13.27
C PRO A 92 17.95 -1.12 -12.24
N ILE A 93 18.52 0.00 -12.68
CA ILE A 93 19.07 1.02 -11.77
C ILE A 93 17.96 1.68 -10.97
N LEU A 94 16.83 1.97 -11.62
CA LEU A 94 15.64 2.51 -10.96
C LEU A 94 15.05 1.49 -10.01
N GLU A 95 15.01 0.21 -10.39
CA GLU A 95 14.52 -0.86 -9.53
C GLU A 95 15.31 -0.98 -8.22
N LEU A 96 16.65 -0.92 -8.32
CA LEU A 96 17.55 -0.89 -7.17
C LEU A 96 17.39 0.37 -6.32
N ALA A 97 17.20 1.54 -6.95
CA ALA A 97 17.03 2.81 -6.25
C ALA A 97 15.65 2.94 -5.57
N VAL A 98 14.62 2.33 -6.13
CA VAL A 98 13.24 2.34 -5.61
C VAL A 98 13.13 1.47 -4.35
N TYR A 99 13.87 0.37 -4.26
CA TYR A 99 13.84 -0.53 -3.11
C TYR A 99 13.96 0.19 -1.75
N PRO A 100 15.04 0.97 -1.48
CA PRO A 100 15.17 1.65 -0.19
C PRO A 100 14.08 2.71 0.03
N VAL A 101 13.56 3.33 -1.03
CA VAL A 101 12.48 4.32 -0.94
C VAL A 101 11.17 3.66 -0.50
N VAL A 102 10.74 2.62 -1.22
CA VAL A 102 9.52 1.87 -0.87
C VAL A 102 9.63 1.25 0.51
N TYR A 103 10.79 0.66 0.83
CA TYR A 103 11.05 0.11 2.16
C TYR A 103 10.89 1.16 3.26
N PHE A 104 11.49 2.35 3.08
CA PHE A 104 11.36 3.43 4.06
C PHE A 104 9.92 3.92 4.21
N LEU A 105 9.19 4.07 3.10
CA LEU A 105 7.77 4.45 3.12
C LEU A 105 6.93 3.44 3.91
N MET A 106 7.16 2.14 3.71
CA MET A 106 6.45 1.10 4.45
C MET A 106 6.88 1.05 5.93
N TYR A 107 8.17 1.18 6.21
CA TYR A 107 8.68 1.23 7.58
C TYR A 107 8.09 2.40 8.38
N TYR A 108 7.90 3.56 7.73
CA TYR A 108 7.30 4.74 8.34
C TYR A 108 5.84 4.53 8.79
N ARG A 109 5.11 3.57 8.20
CA ARG A 109 3.74 3.22 8.62
C ARG A 109 3.71 2.50 9.96
N LYS A 110 4.79 1.81 10.34
CA LYS A 110 4.85 1.03 11.59
C LYS A 110 4.45 1.82 12.85
N PRO A 111 5.07 2.98 13.18
CA PRO A 111 4.66 3.74 14.35
C PRO A 111 3.21 4.23 14.26
N ILE A 112 2.71 4.58 13.07
CA ILE A 112 1.33 5.03 12.87
C ILE A 112 0.35 3.89 13.19
N TYR A 113 0.64 2.66 12.75
CA TYR A 113 -0.19 1.50 13.09
C TYR A 113 -0.21 1.24 14.59
N LEU A 114 0.95 1.32 15.25
CA LEU A 114 1.02 1.10 16.69
C LEU A 114 0.25 2.19 17.44
N ASP A 115 0.35 3.46 17.02
CA ASP A 115 -0.40 4.57 17.59
C ASP A 115 -1.92 4.40 17.39
N THR A 116 -2.36 4.13 16.16
CA THR A 116 -3.79 4.00 15.82
C THR A 116 -4.48 2.80 16.49
N PHE A 117 -3.76 1.69 16.67
CA PHE A 117 -4.36 0.43 17.12
C PHE A 117 -3.93 -0.02 18.52
N ASN A 118 -2.87 0.56 19.12
CA ASN A 118 -2.51 0.28 20.52
C ASN A 118 -3.01 1.36 21.49
N ASP A 119 -3.36 2.56 21.04
CA ASP A 119 -4.07 3.54 21.88
C ASP A 119 -5.56 3.18 21.95
N SER A 120 -5.85 2.02 22.54
CA SER A 120 -7.14 1.80 23.20
C SER A 120 -7.10 2.56 24.53
N HIS A 121 -7.53 3.83 24.50
CA HIS A 121 -8.08 4.46 25.70
C HIS A 121 -9.40 3.75 26.04
N ASP A 122 -9.29 2.67 26.81
CA ASP A 122 -10.32 2.21 27.73
C ASP A 122 -9.98 2.70 29.16
#